data_AF-A4RTT7-F1
#
_entry.id   AF-A4RTT7-F1
#
_cell.length_a   1.000
_cell.length_b   1.000
_cell.length_c   1.000
_cell.angle_alpha   90.00
_cell.angle_beta   90.00
_cell.angle_gamma   90.00
#
_symmetry.space_group_name_H-M   'P 1'
#
loop_
_entity.id
_entity.type
_entity.pdbx_description
1 polymer ?
#
loop_
_entity_poly.entity_id
_entity_poly.type
_entity_poly.pdbx_seq_one_letter_code
_entity_poly.pdbx_strand_id
1 'polypeptide(L)'
;MKRRGWRVGELTELPPAPPGEIALWGDNLDRGRRVRVLVRQRRGRGEAAYRWIDEEQVFAVMLHELTHVEIGPHDATFYALLRTLEREAAVMMASDFVVCGRCVGGDGGARRARSPRTNARDAAARRARLAEVGLRGGGRRLGGTARDESRLLAAPGGDDAVVVLDAEADDDAPIVLD
;
A
#
# COMPACT_ATOMS: atom_id res chain seq x y z
N MET A 1 -1.12 -7.76 19.55
CA MET A 1 0.05 -7.38 20.35
C MET A 1 -0.31 -6.62 21.64
N LYS A 2 -0.80 -5.36 21.59
CA LYS A 2 -1.09 -4.55 22.80
C LYS A 2 -1.88 -5.26 23.91
N ARG A 3 -3.00 -5.91 23.56
CA ARG A 3 -3.84 -6.67 24.51
C ARG A 3 -3.06 -7.75 25.28
N ARG A 4 -2.03 -8.33 24.66
CA ARG A 4 -1.23 -9.42 25.24
C ARG A 4 0.10 -8.93 25.82
N GLY A 5 0.36 -7.62 25.84
CA GLY A 5 1.66 -7.08 26.28
C GLY A 5 2.86 -7.48 25.42
N TRP A 6 2.65 -8.17 24.29
CA TRP A 6 3.73 -8.62 23.42
C TRP A 6 4.50 -7.45 22.81
N ARG A 7 5.81 -7.67 22.69
CA ARG A 7 6.74 -6.79 21.98
C ARG A 7 7.58 -7.64 21.04
N VAL A 8 7.77 -7.14 19.82
CA VAL A 8 8.75 -7.68 18.89
C VAL A 8 9.93 -6.72 18.88
N GLY A 9 11.14 -7.23 19.13
CA GLY A 9 12.35 -6.41 19.15
C GLY A 9 12.69 -5.92 17.74
N GLU A 10 12.89 -6.88 16.84
CA GLU A 10 13.17 -6.62 15.43
C GLU A 10 12.12 -7.29 14.53
N LEU A 11 11.53 -6.51 13.61
CA LEU A 11 10.70 -7.03 12.53
C LEU A 11 11.41 -6.72 11.22
N THR A 12 11.82 -7.75 10.49
CA THR A 12 12.62 -7.60 9.28
C THR A 12 12.11 -8.48 8.15
N GLU A 13 12.53 -8.18 6.93
CA GLU A 13 12.30 -9.07 5.79
C GLU A 13 13.10 -10.37 5.97
N LEU A 14 12.47 -11.51 5.69
CA LEU A 14 13.18 -12.77 5.47
C LEU A 14 13.75 -12.77 4.04
N PRO A 15 15.07 -12.96 3.85
CA PRO A 15 15.66 -13.00 2.52
C PRO A 15 15.05 -14.13 1.66
N PRO A 16 14.71 -13.87 0.39
CA PRO A 16 14.19 -14.91 -0.48
C PRO A 16 15.25 -15.99 -0.75
N ALA A 17 14.80 -17.24 -0.73
CA ALA A 17 15.64 -18.37 -1.10
C ALA A 17 16.07 -18.29 -2.59
N PRO A 18 17.19 -18.94 -2.97
CA PRO A 18 17.55 -19.12 -4.36
C PRO A 18 16.44 -19.83 -5.18
N PRO A 19 16.35 -19.59 -6.49
CA PRO A 19 15.38 -20.29 -7.34
C PRO A 19 15.57 -21.81 -7.26
N GLY A 20 14.48 -22.55 -7.04
CA GLY A 20 14.47 -24.01 -6.94
C GLY A 20 14.67 -24.56 -5.53
N GLU A 21 14.92 -23.72 -4.53
CA GLU A 21 14.99 -24.13 -3.13
C GLU A 21 13.67 -23.88 -2.38
N ILE A 22 13.45 -24.65 -1.30
CA ILE A 22 12.29 -24.47 -0.44
C ILE A 22 12.51 -23.20 0.39
N ALA A 23 11.64 -22.20 0.20
CA ALA A 23 11.66 -20.98 0.98
C ALA A 23 10.85 -21.14 2.27
N LEU A 24 11.44 -20.70 3.39
CA LEU A 24 10.66 -20.38 4.59
C LEU A 24 9.80 -19.14 4.31
N TRP A 25 8.60 -19.11 4.88
CA TRP A 25 7.72 -17.95 4.79
C TRP A 25 7.98 -16.94 5.91
N GLY A 26 8.43 -17.42 7.07
CA GLY A 26 8.76 -16.60 8.22
C GLY A 26 9.55 -17.38 9.25
N ASP A 27 10.04 -16.65 10.25
CA ASP A 27 10.53 -17.23 11.51
C ASP A 27 10.37 -16.27 12.69
N ASN A 28 10.34 -16.87 13.87
CA ASN A 28 10.37 -16.18 15.15
C ASN A 28 11.54 -16.70 15.99
N LEU A 29 12.50 -15.83 16.26
CA LEU A 29 13.65 -16.09 17.10
C LEU A 29 13.38 -15.61 18.53
N ASP A 30 13.62 -16.50 19.50
CA ASP A 30 13.56 -16.24 20.93
C ASP A 30 12.29 -15.51 21.37
N ARG A 31 11.12 -16.03 20.99
CA ARG A 31 9.79 -15.55 21.42
C ARG A 31 9.57 -14.05 21.15
N GLY A 32 9.92 -13.60 19.96
CA GLY A 32 9.71 -12.24 19.50
C GLY A 32 10.93 -11.33 19.65
N ARG A 33 12.11 -11.85 20.01
CA ARG A 33 13.35 -11.05 19.91
C ARG A 33 13.54 -10.54 18.49
N ARG A 34 13.35 -11.43 17.50
CA ARG A 34 13.30 -11.08 16.09
C ARG A 34 12.24 -11.91 15.37
N VAL A 35 11.45 -11.26 14.54
CA VAL A 35 10.51 -11.89 13.62
C VAL A 35 10.90 -11.51 12.20
N ARG A 36 10.95 -12.51 11.32
CA ARG A 36 11.19 -12.31 9.89
C ARG A 36 10.02 -12.82 9.09
N VAL A 37 9.65 -12.10 8.04
CA VAL A 37 8.58 -12.50 7.11
C VAL A 37 9.04 -12.29 5.68
N LEU A 38 8.79 -13.27 4.83
CA LEU A 38 9.06 -13.20 3.41
C LEU A 38 8.05 -12.27 2.75
N VAL A 39 8.51 -11.19 2.12
CA VAL A 39 7.65 -10.20 1.44
C VAL A 39 7.78 -10.23 -0.08
N ARG A 40 8.85 -10.84 -0.60
CA ARG A 40 9.07 -11.06 -2.03
C ARG A 40 9.72 -12.40 -2.29
N GLN A 41 9.38 -13.02 -3.41
CA GLN A 41 9.97 -14.26 -3.90
C GLN A 41 10.94 -13.98 -5.04
N ARG A 42 12.00 -14.77 -5.13
CA ARG A 42 12.93 -14.71 -6.26
C ARG A 42 12.45 -15.65 -7.38
N ARG A 43 12.33 -15.10 -8.59
CA ARG A 43 11.91 -15.81 -9.81
C ARG A 43 13.05 -16.08 -10.79
N GLY A 44 14.18 -15.40 -10.66
CA GLY A 44 15.28 -15.51 -11.62
C GLY A 44 16.55 -14.78 -11.17
N ARG A 45 17.40 -14.42 -12.13
CA ARG A 45 18.60 -13.60 -11.92
C ARG A 45 18.37 -12.16 -12.40
N GLY A 46 19.05 -11.19 -11.79
CA GLY A 46 18.96 -9.77 -12.15
C GLY A 46 18.01 -8.95 -11.28
N GLU A 47 17.87 -7.67 -11.62
CA GLU A 47 17.17 -6.66 -10.80
C GLU A 47 15.64 -6.81 -10.86
N ALA A 48 15.10 -7.26 -12.00
CA ALA A 48 13.69 -7.56 -12.21
C ALA A 48 13.26 -8.97 -11.73
N ALA A 49 14.09 -9.64 -10.93
CA ALA A 49 13.89 -11.05 -10.59
C ALA A 49 12.99 -11.31 -9.39
N TYR A 50 12.28 -10.30 -8.86
CA TYR A 50 11.47 -10.45 -7.66
C TYR A 50 9.98 -10.28 -7.94
N ARG A 51 9.17 -11.12 -7.32
CA ARG A 51 7.72 -10.98 -7.24
C ARG A 51 7.32 -10.65 -5.81
N TRP A 52 6.56 -9.58 -5.62
CA TRP A 52 5.95 -9.28 -4.33
C TRP A 52 4.88 -10.32 -3.96
N ILE A 53 4.80 -10.62 -2.67
CA ILE A 53 3.77 -11.49 -2.09
C ILE A 53 2.58 -10.61 -1.71
N ASP A 54 1.38 -11.18 -1.85
CA ASP A 54 0.13 -10.50 -1.51
C ASP A 54 0.08 -10.18 -0.01
N GLU A 55 -0.48 -9.02 0.33
CA GLU A 55 -0.49 -8.49 1.70
C GLU A 55 -1.15 -9.45 2.68
N GLU A 56 -2.26 -10.07 2.28
CA GLU A 56 -3.01 -11.03 3.09
C GLU A 56 -2.15 -12.24 3.46
N GLN A 57 -1.31 -12.70 2.53
CA GLN A 57 -0.43 -13.84 2.78
C GLN A 57 0.73 -13.46 3.70
N VAL A 58 1.36 -12.30 3.49
CA VAL A 58 2.37 -11.76 4.42
C VAL A 58 1.79 -11.62 5.83
N PHE A 59 0.57 -11.10 5.92
CA PHE A 59 -0.10 -10.88 7.20
C PHE A 59 -0.46 -12.20 7.91
N ALA A 60 -0.95 -13.20 7.18
CA ALA A 60 -1.23 -14.52 7.73
C ALA A 60 0.04 -15.16 8.33
N VAL A 61 1.17 -15.08 7.62
CA VAL A 61 2.47 -15.54 8.12
C VAL A 61 2.90 -14.73 9.34
N MET A 62 2.73 -13.42 9.34
CA MET A 62 3.05 -12.59 10.50
C MET A 62 2.24 -13.00 11.75
N LEU A 63 0.97 -13.36 11.61
CA LEU A 63 0.18 -13.88 12.72
C LEU A 63 0.68 -15.25 13.20
N HIS A 64 1.06 -16.13 12.28
CA HIS A 64 1.70 -17.42 12.59
C HIS A 64 2.99 -17.23 13.40
N GLU A 65 3.86 -16.31 12.97
CA GLU A 65 5.09 -16.04 13.72
C GLU A 65 4.81 -15.38 15.07
N LEU A 66 3.78 -14.53 15.19
CA LEU A 66 3.41 -13.95 16.47
C LEU A 66 2.89 -14.99 17.46
N THR A 67 2.24 -16.07 17.02
CA THR A 67 1.88 -17.20 17.90
C THR A 67 3.10 -17.81 18.59
N HIS A 68 4.26 -17.84 17.91
CA HIS A 68 5.52 -18.33 18.47
C HIS A 68 6.12 -17.47 19.60
N VAL A 69 5.54 -16.30 19.90
CA VAL A 69 5.87 -15.56 21.14
C VAL A 69 5.49 -16.36 22.39
N GLU A 70 4.39 -17.13 22.34
CA GLU A 70 3.92 -17.93 23.48
C GLU A 70 4.12 -19.43 23.26
N ILE A 71 3.84 -19.94 22.05
CA ILE A 71 3.73 -21.37 21.78
C ILE A 71 4.73 -21.78 20.70
N GLY A 72 5.71 -22.61 21.06
CA GLY A 72 6.72 -23.11 20.12
C GLY A 72 6.19 -24.19 19.17
N PRO A 73 5.66 -25.32 19.68
CA PRO A 73 5.20 -26.41 18.82
C PRO A 73 3.89 -26.11 18.08
N HIS A 74 3.73 -26.64 16.85
CA HIS A 74 2.47 -26.55 16.09
C HIS A 74 1.46 -27.60 16.55
N ASP A 75 0.94 -27.44 17.76
CA ASP A 75 -0.09 -28.31 18.33
C ASP A 75 -1.49 -27.65 18.34
N ALA A 76 -2.47 -28.34 18.94
CA ALA A 76 -3.83 -27.82 19.03
C ALA A 76 -3.93 -26.46 19.75
N THR A 77 -3.04 -26.18 20.70
CA THR A 77 -3.00 -24.90 21.42
C THR A 77 -2.47 -23.77 20.55
N PHE A 78 -1.44 -24.06 19.74
CA PHE A 78 -0.93 -23.13 18.73
C PHE A 78 -2.04 -22.68 17.78
N TYR A 79 -2.74 -23.63 17.16
CA TYR A 79 -3.81 -23.30 16.21
C TYR A 79 -5.02 -22.63 16.88
N ALA A 80 -5.31 -22.93 18.15
CA ALA A 80 -6.34 -22.23 18.90
C ALA A 80 -5.99 -20.75 19.12
N LEU A 81 -4.73 -20.44 19.45
CA LEU A 81 -4.26 -19.07 19.59
C LEU A 81 -4.22 -18.37 18.22
N LEU A 82 -3.73 -19.01 17.17
CA LEU A 82 -3.69 -18.44 15.82
C LEU A 82 -5.08 -18.01 15.34
N ARG A 83 -6.09 -18.89 15.43
CA ARG A 83 -7.48 -18.54 15.08
C ARG A 83 -8.04 -17.37 15.89
N THR A 84 -7.61 -17.27 17.15
CA THR A 84 -7.98 -16.14 18.01
C THR A 84 -7.33 -14.85 17.50
N LEU A 85 -6.05 -14.87 17.14
CA LEU A 85 -5.36 -13.73 16.55
C LEU A 85 -5.98 -13.31 15.21
N GLU A 86 -6.30 -14.24 14.32
CA GLU A 86 -6.93 -13.97 13.02
C GLU A 86 -8.26 -13.24 13.17
N ARG A 87 -9.14 -13.77 14.02
CA ARG A 87 -10.46 -13.17 14.28
C ARG A 87 -10.34 -11.78 14.89
N GLU A 88 -9.41 -11.59 15.83
CA GLU A 88 -9.14 -10.30 16.44
C GLU A 88 -8.54 -9.29 15.45
N ALA A 89 -7.66 -9.75 14.56
CA ALA A 89 -7.07 -8.93 13.52
C ALA A 89 -8.11 -8.49 12.50
N ALA A 90 -8.99 -9.38 12.05
CA ALA A 90 -10.08 -9.05 11.13
C ALA A 90 -11.00 -7.97 11.71
N VAL A 91 -11.38 -8.08 12.99
CA VAL A 91 -12.18 -7.05 13.68
C VAL A 91 -11.43 -5.71 13.72
N MET A 92 -10.11 -5.73 13.98
CA MET A 92 -9.32 -4.50 14.02
C MET A 92 -9.12 -3.87 12.64
N MET A 93 -8.94 -4.67 11.58
CA MET A 93 -8.84 -4.19 10.20
C MET A 93 -10.14 -3.56 9.71
N ALA A 94 -11.29 -4.12 10.12
CA ALA A 94 -12.59 -3.51 9.85
C ALA A 94 -12.81 -2.20 10.63
N SER A 95 -12.13 -2.03 11.76
CA SER A 95 -12.21 -0.84 12.59
C SER A 95 -11.27 0.28 12.11
N ASP A 96 -11.55 1.53 12.50
CA ASP A 96 -10.70 2.71 12.25
C ASP A 96 -9.38 2.73 13.06
N PHE A 97 -8.86 1.56 13.44
CA PHE A 97 -7.71 1.44 14.31
C PHE A 97 -6.41 1.73 13.56
N VAL A 98 -5.89 2.95 13.73
CA VAL A 98 -4.57 3.34 13.23
C VAL A 98 -3.51 3.15 14.32
N VAL A 99 -2.49 2.35 14.05
CA VAL A 99 -1.25 2.32 14.83
C VAL A 99 -0.21 3.15 14.10
N CYS A 100 0.16 4.29 14.68
CA CYS A 100 1.35 5.02 14.24
C CYS A 100 2.57 4.37 14.91
N GLY A 101 3.45 3.76 14.11
CA GLY A 101 4.83 3.51 14.54
C GLY A 101 5.64 4.81 14.57
N ARG A 102 6.96 4.73 14.80
CA ARG A 102 7.84 5.87 14.50
C ARG A 102 7.91 6.01 12.98
N CYS A 103 7.36 7.08 12.40
CA CYS A 103 7.52 7.35 10.99
C CYS A 103 9.01 7.52 10.68
N VAL A 104 9.56 6.69 9.79
CA VAL A 104 10.90 6.92 9.24
C VAL A 104 10.81 8.19 8.38
N GLY A 105 11.62 9.21 8.69
CA GLY A 105 11.70 10.47 7.92
C GLY A 105 10.85 11.65 8.41
N GLY A 106 10.21 11.57 9.60
CA GLY A 106 9.48 12.70 10.18
C GLY A 106 10.01 13.09 11.56
N ASP A 107 10.06 14.40 11.83
CA ASP A 107 10.54 14.98 13.09
C ASP A 107 9.77 14.41 14.30
N GLY A 108 10.37 13.41 14.94
CA GLY A 108 10.41 13.23 16.40
C GLY A 108 9.10 13.07 17.19
N GLY A 109 7.93 12.97 16.58
CA GLY A 109 6.67 12.87 17.30
C GLY A 109 5.86 11.66 16.87
N ALA A 110 5.71 10.67 17.75
CA ALA A 110 4.63 9.69 17.68
C ALA A 110 3.28 10.39 17.92
N ARG A 111 2.90 11.30 17.02
CA ARG A 111 1.55 11.85 17.00
C ARG A 111 0.67 10.68 16.57
N ARG A 112 -0.27 10.30 17.43
CA ARG A 112 -1.31 9.31 17.15
C ARG A 112 -1.95 9.70 15.82
N ALA A 113 -1.60 8.97 14.75
CA ALA A 113 -2.23 9.15 13.47
C ALA A 113 -3.74 8.96 13.69
N ARG A 114 -4.51 10.03 13.52
CA ARG A 114 -5.97 9.98 13.63
C ARG A 114 -6.49 9.19 12.43
N SER A 115 -7.57 8.44 12.60
CA SER A 115 -8.18 7.71 11.48
C SER A 115 -8.43 8.66 10.31
N PRO A 116 -8.12 8.26 9.07
CA PRO A 116 -8.48 9.03 7.88
C PRO A 116 -9.97 9.41 7.87
N ARG A 117 -10.85 8.54 8.37
CA ARG A 117 -12.29 8.82 8.51
C ARG A 117 -12.56 9.89 9.55
N THR A 118 -11.89 9.84 10.71
CA THR A 118 -12.00 10.91 11.73
C THR A 118 -11.49 12.24 11.19
N ASN A 119 -10.35 12.24 10.50
CA ASN A 119 -9.80 13.46 9.87
C ASN A 119 -10.75 14.02 8.81
N ALA A 120 -11.31 13.15 7.95
CA ALA A 120 -12.29 13.55 6.95
C ALA A 120 -13.55 14.13 7.58
N ARG A 121 -14.05 13.52 8.66
CA ARG A 121 -15.21 13.99 9.44
C ARG A 121 -14.93 15.33 10.10
N ASP A 122 -13.81 15.49 10.79
CA ASP A 122 -13.41 16.74 11.45
C ASP A 122 -13.21 17.86 10.43
N ALA A 123 -12.59 17.56 9.28
CA ALA A 123 -12.43 18.50 8.18
C ALA A 123 -13.79 18.91 7.58
N ALA A 124 -14.72 17.97 7.41
CA ALA A 124 -16.08 18.26 6.96
C ALA A 124 -16.85 19.13 7.97
N ALA A 125 -16.77 18.82 9.26
CA ALA A 125 -17.38 19.61 10.32
C ALA A 125 -16.79 21.03 10.38
N ARG A 126 -15.48 21.17 10.21
CA ARG A 126 -14.81 22.47 10.12
C ARG A 126 -15.29 23.26 8.90
N ARG A 127 -15.42 22.63 7.73
CA ARG A 127 -15.99 23.27 6.52
C ARG A 127 -17.42 23.75 6.76
N ALA A 128 -18.24 22.95 7.43
CA ALA A 128 -19.62 23.32 7.76
C ALA A 128 -19.68 24.56 8.68
N ARG A 129 -18.90 24.58 9.76
CA ARG A 129 -18.82 25.75 10.67
C ARG A 129 -18.33 27.02 9.98
N LEU A 130 -17.33 26.90 9.11
CA LEU A 130 -16.82 28.04 8.35
C LEU A 130 -17.87 28.55 7.34
N ALA A 131 -18.66 27.66 6.74
CA ALA A 131 -19.76 28.03 5.87
C ALA A 131 -20.89 28.77 6.62
N GLU A 132 -21.16 28.39 7.87
CA GLU A 132 -22.16 29.03 8.74
C GLU A 132 -21.80 30.49 9.07
N VAL A 133 -20.52 30.77 9.34
CA VAL A 133 -20.03 32.14 9.59
C VAL A 133 -19.70 32.94 8.31
N GLY A 134 -20.16 32.48 7.15
CA GLY A 134 -19.95 33.15 5.86
C GLY A 134 -18.53 33.05 5.29
N LEU A 135 -17.59 32.42 5.99
CA LEU A 135 -16.21 32.17 5.54
C LEU A 135 -16.17 30.94 4.62
N ARG A 136 -16.73 31.08 3.42
CA ARG A 136 -16.63 30.06 2.38
C ARG A 136 -15.20 30.02 1.84
N GLY A 137 -14.37 29.13 2.39
CA GLY A 137 -13.08 28.78 1.79
C GLY A 137 -13.31 28.13 0.43
N GLY A 138 -13.26 28.92 -0.64
CA GLY A 138 -13.43 28.45 -2.01
C GLY A 138 -12.35 27.43 -2.36
N GLY A 139 -12.75 26.20 -2.66
CA GLY A 139 -11.84 25.18 -3.19
C GLY A 139 -11.29 25.66 -4.52
N ARG A 140 -9.97 25.81 -4.63
CA ARG A 140 -9.30 26.16 -5.88
C ARG A 140 -9.19 24.89 -6.71
N ARG A 141 -9.85 24.85 -7.87
CA ARG A 141 -9.63 23.78 -8.85
C ARG A 141 -8.19 23.87 -9.33
N LEU A 142 -7.40 22.82 -9.14
CA LEU A 142 -6.10 22.67 -9.76
C LEU A 142 -6.31 21.74 -10.95
N GLY A 143 -6.38 22.31 -12.15
CA GLY A 143 -6.58 21.57 -13.40
C GLY A 143 -7.87 21.96 -14.12
N GLY A 144 -7.72 22.84 -15.11
CA GLY A 144 -8.78 23.26 -16.02
C GLY A 144 -8.26 24.40 -16.90
N THR A 145 -7.65 24.06 -18.03
CA THR A 145 -7.23 25.05 -19.03
C THR A 145 -8.48 25.59 -19.71
N ALA A 146 -8.96 26.75 -19.27
CA ALA A 146 -9.86 27.56 -20.09
C ALA A 146 -9.01 28.16 -21.21
N ARG A 147 -9.26 27.74 -22.45
CA ARG A 147 -8.78 28.45 -23.64
C ARG A 147 -9.49 29.79 -23.65
N ASP A 148 -8.74 30.85 -23.40
CA ASP A 148 -9.18 32.23 -23.56
C ASP A 148 -8.79 32.68 -24.97
N GLU A 149 -9.69 32.44 -25.92
CA GLU A 149 -9.64 32.97 -27.28
C GLU A 149 -10.26 34.37 -27.25
N SER A 150 -9.51 35.38 -26.81
CA SER A 150 -9.81 36.76 -27.22
C SER A 150 -8.61 37.70 -27.16
N ARG A 151 -8.32 38.27 -28.34
CA ARG A 151 -7.51 39.48 -28.62
C ARG A 151 -5.98 39.38 -28.52
N LEU A 152 -5.36 39.12 -29.68
CA LEU A 152 -4.35 40.03 -30.21
C LEU A 152 -4.56 40.21 -31.74
N LEU A 153 -4.44 41.46 -32.20
CA LEU A 153 -4.78 41.96 -33.54
C LEU A 153 -3.66 41.78 -34.59
N ALA A 154 -4.07 41.54 -35.85
CA ALA A 154 -3.50 41.91 -37.18
C ALA A 154 -2.06 41.46 -37.57
N ALA A 155 -1.85 40.50 -38.49
CA ALA A 155 -1.87 40.52 -40.00
C ALA A 155 -0.47 40.80 -40.63
N PRO A 156 -0.14 40.49 -41.92
CA PRO A 156 -0.59 39.42 -42.86
C PRO A 156 0.57 38.67 -43.62
N GLY A 157 0.26 37.56 -44.32
CA GLY A 157 0.96 37.12 -45.56
C GLY A 157 1.66 35.74 -45.56
N GLY A 158 1.43 34.94 -46.61
CA GLY A 158 2.36 33.89 -47.10
C GLY A 158 1.87 32.43 -47.14
N ASP A 159 1.06 32.10 -48.15
CA ASP A 159 1.06 30.98 -49.11
C ASP A 159 1.56 29.54 -48.75
N ASP A 160 0.72 28.58 -49.16
CA ASP A 160 0.96 27.20 -49.68
C ASP A 160 1.39 25.99 -48.82
N ALA A 161 0.53 24.96 -48.84
CA ALA A 161 0.75 23.49 -49.00
C ALA A 161 -0.29 22.68 -48.16
N VAL A 162 -1.29 21.97 -48.70
CA VAL A 162 -1.32 20.72 -49.52
C VAL A 162 -0.87 19.45 -48.75
N VAL A 163 -1.89 18.60 -48.41
CA VAL A 163 -1.91 17.10 -48.46
C VAL A 163 -1.10 16.40 -47.33
N VAL A 164 -1.53 15.37 -46.58
CA VAL A 164 -2.24 14.11 -46.86
C VAL A 164 -2.89 13.63 -45.53
N LEU A 165 -4.12 13.10 -45.58
CA LEU A 165 -4.58 12.08 -44.66
C LEU A 165 -4.55 10.77 -45.44
N ASP A 166 -3.87 9.73 -44.95
CA ASP A 166 -4.30 8.34 -45.13
C ASP A 166 -3.43 7.32 -44.39
N ALA A 167 -4.05 6.14 -44.24
CA ALA A 167 -3.55 4.79 -43.91
C ALA A 167 -3.56 4.43 -42.41
N GLU A 168 -4.58 3.72 -41.90
CA GLU A 168 -4.83 2.25 -42.02
C GLU A 168 -3.72 1.47 -41.26
N ALA A 169 -3.95 0.82 -40.12
CA ALA A 169 -4.86 -0.29 -39.79
C ALA A 169 -4.56 -1.57 -40.59
N ASP A 170 -3.54 -2.32 -40.15
CA ASP A 170 -3.34 -3.71 -40.51
C ASP A 170 -3.26 -4.56 -39.23
N ASP A 171 -4.24 -5.46 -39.12
CA ASP A 171 -4.39 -6.53 -38.14
C ASP A 171 -4.05 -7.82 -38.90
N ASP A 172 -2.94 -8.46 -38.59
CA ASP A 172 -2.59 -9.77 -39.16
C ASP A 172 -1.79 -10.60 -38.14
N ALA A 173 -2.50 -11.52 -37.49
CA ALA A 173 -1.98 -12.81 -37.03
C ALA A 173 -2.24 -13.82 -38.18
N PRO A 174 -1.51 -14.96 -38.34
CA PRO A 174 -1.13 -15.89 -37.26
C PRO A 174 0.22 -16.63 -37.52
N ILE A 175 0.39 -17.81 -36.88
CA ILE A 175 1.27 -18.97 -37.20
C ILE A 175 2.43 -19.16 -36.19
N VAL A 176 2.82 -20.34 -35.67
CA VAL A 176 2.34 -21.75 -35.65
C VAL A 176 3.12 -22.44 -34.51
N LEU A 177 2.54 -23.51 -33.95
CA LEU A 177 3.17 -24.49 -33.07
C LEU A 177 4.10 -25.44 -33.84
N ASP A 178 5.33 -25.61 -33.36
CA ASP A 178 6.06 -26.89 -33.32
C ASP A 178 7.02 -26.89 -32.11
#